data_AF-A0A7C4RUU7-F1
#
_entry.id   AF-A0A7C4RUU7-F1
#
_cell.length_a   1.000
_cell.length_b   1.000
_cell.length_c   1.000
_cell.angle_alpha   90.00
_cell.angle_beta   90.00
_cell.angle_gamma   90.00
#
_symmetry.space_group_name_H-M   'P 1'
#
loop_
_entity.id
_entity.type
_entity.pdbx_description
1 polymer ?
#
loop_
_entity_poly.entity_id
_entity_poly.type
_entity_poly.pdbx_seq_one_letter_code
_entity_poly.pdbx_strand_id
1 'polypeptide(L)'
;FGGGGLPLIPVMAALSIAYCIGEGIGRLACISFGCCYGKPIDRCPSWVQRLFGPFCFVFTGKTKKIAYAHHLDGHKVLPIQAISSVVLTFTGCLSMMFFLEGMFSTALLIAVCIEKLWRWGSEFFRADFRGIGSISAYQWLSLCAIPLVFCIVLSAPVQGGGIGPLDIGVGLNALWSPQALLFLEGIALAIFLYTGRSRVTGSRLEIFVYSDRI
;
A
#
# COMPACT_ATOMS: atom_id res chain seq x y z
N PHE A 1 -4.10 -14.58 -34.15
CA PHE A 1 -4.51 -13.78 -32.98
C PHE A 1 -5.99 -13.46 -33.10
N GLY A 2 -6.86 -14.39 -32.72
CA GLY A 2 -8.31 -14.14 -32.68
C GLY A 2 -8.63 -13.23 -31.50
N GLY A 3 -9.43 -12.20 -31.73
CA GLY A 3 -9.81 -11.17 -30.75
C GLY A 3 -10.74 -11.69 -29.65
N GLY A 4 -10.23 -12.59 -28.81
CA GLY A 4 -10.82 -12.86 -27.49
C GLY A 4 -10.47 -11.69 -26.59
N GLY A 5 -11.48 -10.89 -26.22
CA GLY A 5 -11.30 -9.85 -25.21
C GLY A 5 -10.70 -10.45 -23.93
N LEU A 6 -9.78 -9.73 -23.29
CA LEU A 6 -9.23 -10.15 -22.01
C LEU A 6 -10.37 -10.40 -21.01
N PRO A 7 -10.36 -11.51 -20.27
CA PRO A 7 -11.43 -11.80 -19.33
C PRO A 7 -11.36 -10.79 -18.18
N LEU A 8 -12.37 -9.89 -18.14
CA LEU A 8 -12.37 -8.72 -17.27
C LEU A 8 -12.17 -9.06 -15.80
N ILE A 9 -12.91 -10.05 -15.29
CA ILE A 9 -12.88 -10.42 -13.87
C ILE A 9 -11.51 -10.96 -13.44
N PRO A 10 -10.90 -11.96 -14.13
CA PRO A 10 -9.53 -12.37 -13.85
C PRO A 10 -8.51 -11.23 -13.89
N VAL A 11 -8.60 -10.32 -14.87
CA VAL A 11 -7.67 -9.18 -14.95
C VAL A 11 -7.83 -8.24 -13.77
N MET A 12 -9.06 -7.88 -13.43
CA MET A 12 -9.34 -7.02 -12.27
C MET A 12 -8.91 -7.68 -10.96
N ALA A 13 -9.12 -8.97 -10.80
CA ALA A 13 -8.69 -9.74 -9.63
C ALA A 13 -7.17 -9.69 -9.50
N ALA A 14 -6.43 -10.01 -10.56
CA ALA A 14 -4.97 -9.98 -10.58
C ALA A 14 -4.42 -8.59 -10.24
N LEU A 15 -4.97 -7.53 -10.83
CA LEU A 15 -4.57 -6.15 -10.55
C LEU A 15 -4.86 -5.74 -9.10
N SER A 16 -6.02 -6.15 -8.56
CA SER A 16 -6.40 -5.83 -7.18
C SER A 16 -5.52 -6.56 -6.16
N ILE A 17 -5.16 -7.82 -6.42
CA ILE A 17 -4.20 -8.59 -5.62
C ILE A 17 -2.83 -7.91 -5.64
N ALA A 18 -2.32 -7.59 -6.83
CA ALA A 18 -1.04 -6.89 -6.99
C ALA A 18 -1.05 -5.54 -6.26
N TYR A 19 -2.15 -4.79 -6.32
CA TYR A 19 -2.31 -3.54 -5.59
C TYR A 19 -2.27 -3.74 -4.07
N CYS A 20 -2.94 -4.77 -3.52
CA CYS A 20 -2.91 -5.06 -2.08
C CYS A 20 -1.49 -5.37 -1.61
N ILE A 21 -0.77 -6.24 -2.33
CA ILE A 21 0.61 -6.60 -2.00
C ILE A 21 1.53 -5.38 -2.13
N GLY A 22 1.41 -4.62 -3.23
CA GLY A 22 2.20 -3.43 -3.49
C GLY A 22 1.99 -2.33 -2.44
N GLU A 23 0.74 -2.06 -2.04
CA GLU A 23 0.45 -1.12 -0.96
C GLU A 23 0.99 -1.64 0.37
N GLY A 24 0.84 -2.93 0.66
CA GLY A 24 1.39 -3.58 1.84
C GLY A 24 2.90 -3.37 1.98
N ILE A 25 3.66 -3.73 0.94
CA ILE A 25 5.12 -3.53 0.88
C ILE A 25 5.48 -2.04 0.94
N GLY A 26 4.73 -1.18 0.25
CA GLY A 26 4.92 0.27 0.26
C GLY A 26 4.84 0.89 1.66
N ARG A 27 4.06 0.29 2.57
CA ARG A 27 4.01 0.74 3.97
C ARG A 27 5.32 0.54 4.73
N LEU A 28 6.17 -0.40 4.32
CA LEU A 28 7.51 -0.56 4.90
C LEU A 28 8.40 0.65 4.62
N ALA A 29 8.31 1.21 3.40
CA ALA A 29 8.99 2.47 3.08
C ALA A 29 8.44 3.63 3.90
N CYS A 30 7.11 3.67 4.14
CA CYS A 30 6.50 4.66 5.04
C CYS A 30 7.01 4.55 6.48
N ILE A 31 7.32 3.35 6.98
CA ILE A 31 7.96 3.14 8.30
C ILE A 31 9.39 3.70 8.28
N SER A 32 10.17 3.43 7.24
CA SER A 32 11.53 3.98 7.13
C SER A 32 11.53 5.52 7.14
N PHE A 33 10.68 6.15 6.33
CA PHE A 33 10.62 7.60 6.21
C PHE A 33 9.84 8.30 7.35
N GLY A 34 8.96 7.58 8.04
CA GLY A 34 8.10 8.13 9.09
C GLY A 34 6.94 8.98 8.55
N CYS A 35 6.31 8.56 7.44
CA CYS A 35 5.09 9.17 6.88
C CYS A 35 3.86 8.27 7.05
N CYS A 36 2.64 8.81 6.89
CA CYS A 36 1.39 8.08 7.18
C CYS A 36 1.33 7.47 8.59
N TYR A 37 1.95 8.12 9.58
CA TYR A 37 2.04 7.64 10.95
C TYR A 37 0.70 7.73 11.68
N GLY A 38 0.57 6.90 12.71
CA GLY A 38 -0.59 6.85 13.56
C GLY A 38 -0.66 8.02 14.55
N LYS A 39 -1.81 8.15 15.22
CA LYS A 39 -1.98 9.07 16.35
C LYS A 39 -1.08 8.66 17.52
N PRO A 40 -0.64 9.64 18.34
CA PRO A 40 -0.06 9.37 19.65
C PRO A 40 -0.97 8.44 20.46
N ILE A 41 -0.39 7.43 21.10
CA ILE A 41 -1.15 6.35 21.75
C ILE A 41 -2.06 6.89 22.86
N ASP A 42 -1.61 7.91 23.59
CA ASP A 42 -2.33 8.65 24.63
C ASP A 42 -3.60 9.33 24.11
N ARG A 43 -3.68 9.63 22.81
CA ARG A 43 -4.85 10.20 22.15
C ARG A 43 -5.76 9.15 21.50
N CYS A 44 -5.41 7.87 21.56
CA CYS A 44 -6.25 6.77 21.07
C CYS A 44 -7.26 6.32 22.14
N PRO A 45 -8.37 5.67 21.75
CA PRO A 45 -9.30 5.05 22.70
C PRO A 45 -8.62 4.04 23.64
N SER A 46 -9.15 3.89 24.86
CA SER A 46 -8.54 3.06 25.93
C SER A 46 -8.30 1.59 25.54
N TRP A 47 -9.17 1.00 24.72
CA TRP A 47 -9.00 -0.36 24.22
C TRP A 47 -7.79 -0.49 23.25
N VAL A 48 -7.56 0.52 22.42
CA VAL A 48 -6.40 0.60 21.51
C VAL A 48 -5.12 0.75 22.31
N GLN A 49 -5.14 1.60 23.34
CA GLN A 49 -3.99 1.81 24.23
C GLN A 49 -3.55 0.51 24.92
N ARG A 50 -4.51 -0.30 25.37
CA ARG A 50 -4.20 -1.60 26.02
C ARG A 50 -3.63 -2.61 25.02
N LEU A 51 -4.20 -2.69 23.83
CA LEU A 51 -3.77 -3.68 22.82
C LEU A 51 -2.42 -3.31 22.19
N PHE A 52 -2.21 -2.04 21.88
CA PHE A 52 -1.03 -1.57 21.14
C PHE A 52 0.00 -0.83 22.01
N GLY A 53 -0.27 -0.62 23.31
CA GLY A 53 0.68 -0.06 24.26
C GLY A 53 2.08 -0.70 24.22
N PRO A 54 2.21 -2.05 24.15
CA PRO A 54 3.51 -2.71 24.01
C PRO A 54 4.06 -2.69 22.57
N PHE A 55 3.23 -2.49 21.56
CA PHE A 55 3.60 -2.57 20.14
C PHE A 55 3.61 -1.19 19.44
N CYS A 56 4.02 -0.13 20.14
CA CYS A 56 4.08 1.22 19.57
C CYS A 56 5.32 1.45 18.69
N PHE A 57 5.22 2.39 17.75
CA PHE A 57 6.39 2.95 17.09
C PHE A 57 6.87 4.22 17.78
N VAL A 58 8.19 4.36 17.84
CA VAL A 58 8.87 5.59 18.26
C VAL A 58 9.82 5.97 17.13
N PHE A 59 9.54 7.11 16.51
CA PHE A 59 10.37 7.61 15.42
C PHE A 59 11.40 8.59 16.00
N THR A 60 12.66 8.42 15.62
CA THR A 60 13.76 9.31 16.01
C THR A 60 14.41 9.94 14.78
N GLY A 61 14.75 11.22 14.89
CA GLY A 61 15.50 11.93 13.86
C GLY A 61 14.71 13.05 13.20
N LYS A 62 15.32 14.24 13.16
CA LYS A 62 14.70 15.49 12.69
C LYS A 62 14.31 15.49 11.21
N THR A 63 14.86 14.58 10.40
CA THR A 63 14.57 14.46 8.96
C THR A 63 13.33 13.62 8.64
N LYS A 64 12.73 12.94 9.61
CA LYS A 64 11.50 12.16 9.40
C LYS A 64 10.27 13.07 9.35
N LYS A 65 9.29 12.73 8.51
CA LYS A 65 8.07 13.55 8.33
C LYS A 65 7.34 13.83 9.63
N ILE A 66 7.17 12.81 10.46
CA ILE A 66 6.57 12.94 11.79
C ILE A 66 7.26 13.99 12.70
N ALA A 67 8.57 14.16 12.58
CA ALA A 67 9.34 15.09 13.40
C ALA A 67 9.18 16.54 12.93
N TYR A 68 9.34 16.82 11.63
CA TYR A 68 9.27 18.19 11.12
C TYR A 68 7.84 18.71 10.91
N ALA A 69 6.86 17.83 10.66
CA ALA A 69 5.49 18.26 10.37
C ALA A 69 4.62 18.39 11.62
N HIS A 70 4.86 17.57 12.65
CA HIS A 70 4.01 17.54 13.84
C HIS A 70 4.79 17.44 15.17
N HIS A 71 6.13 17.52 15.14
CA HIS A 71 6.99 17.49 16.33
C HIS A 71 6.76 16.27 17.24
N LEU A 72 6.41 15.12 16.65
CA LEU A 72 6.16 13.86 17.36
C LEU A 72 7.39 12.94 17.40
N ASP A 73 8.59 13.50 17.26
CA ASP A 73 9.86 12.81 17.51
C ASP A 73 9.88 12.27 18.95
N GLY A 74 10.27 11.01 19.15
CA GLY A 74 10.38 10.40 20.48
C GLY A 74 9.04 10.01 21.13
N HIS A 75 7.89 10.36 20.52
CA HIS A 75 6.58 9.98 21.03
C HIS A 75 6.15 8.58 20.57
N LYS A 76 5.46 7.85 21.45
CA LYS A 76 4.82 6.57 21.12
C LYS A 76 3.59 6.81 20.26
N VAL A 77 3.64 6.32 19.03
CA VAL A 77 2.52 6.39 18.08
C VAL A 77 2.02 5.00 17.71
N LEU A 78 0.74 4.93 17.35
CA LEU A 78 0.13 3.69 16.88
C LEU A 78 0.85 3.21 15.60
N PRO A 79 1.24 1.93 15.50
CA PRO A 79 2.01 1.39 14.37
C PRO A 79 1.12 1.13 13.14
N ILE A 80 0.29 2.09 12.75
CA ILE A 80 -0.74 1.90 11.72
C ILE A 80 -0.15 1.47 10.36
N GLN A 81 1.09 1.86 10.07
CA GLN A 81 1.79 1.43 8.86
C GLN A 81 2.08 -0.08 8.89
N ALA A 82 2.55 -0.62 10.01
CA ALA A 82 2.83 -2.05 10.16
C ALA A 82 1.55 -2.87 10.13
N ILE A 83 0.51 -2.41 10.83
CA ILE A 83 -0.80 -3.09 10.79
C ILE A 83 -1.33 -3.10 9.36
N SER A 84 -1.25 -1.97 8.64
CA SER A 84 -1.66 -1.91 7.24
C SER A 84 -0.82 -2.82 6.34
N SER A 85 0.49 -2.90 6.57
CA SER A 85 1.39 -3.81 5.84
C SER A 85 0.95 -5.26 6.00
N VAL A 86 0.66 -5.68 7.24
CA VAL A 86 0.25 -7.05 7.55
C VAL A 86 -1.12 -7.35 6.96
N VAL A 87 -2.12 -6.49 7.21
CA VAL A 87 -3.48 -6.68 6.70
C VAL A 87 -3.49 -6.80 5.18
N LEU A 88 -2.89 -5.85 4.47
CA LEU A 88 -2.95 -5.82 3.00
C LEU A 88 -2.13 -6.94 2.35
N THR A 89 -0.97 -7.29 2.91
CA THR A 89 -0.15 -8.41 2.40
C THR A 89 -0.88 -9.74 2.63
N PHE A 90 -1.47 -9.93 3.82
CA PHE A 90 -2.25 -11.12 4.12
C PHE A 90 -3.47 -11.24 3.21
N THR A 91 -4.22 -10.14 3.00
CA THR A 91 -5.32 -10.08 2.03
C THR A 91 -4.86 -10.42 0.62
N GLY A 92 -3.74 -9.87 0.17
CA GLY A 92 -3.16 -10.18 -1.13
C GLY A 92 -2.85 -11.67 -1.27
N CYS A 93 -2.18 -12.28 -0.28
CA CYS A 93 -1.89 -13.71 -0.28
C CYS A 93 -3.17 -14.57 -0.27
N LEU A 94 -4.15 -14.22 0.57
CA LEU A 94 -5.42 -14.95 0.65
C LEU A 94 -6.19 -14.87 -0.68
N SER A 95 -6.31 -13.69 -1.27
CA SER A 95 -6.93 -13.51 -2.58
C SER A 95 -6.17 -14.24 -3.69
N MET A 96 -4.84 -14.29 -3.60
CA MET A 96 -4.01 -15.07 -4.54
C MET A 96 -4.32 -16.57 -4.46
N MET A 97 -4.55 -17.13 -3.28
CA MET A 97 -4.96 -18.54 -3.15
C MET A 97 -6.28 -18.80 -3.90
N PHE A 98 -7.31 -17.98 -3.69
CA PHE A 98 -8.57 -18.11 -4.44
C PHE A 98 -8.41 -17.88 -5.94
N PHE A 99 -7.51 -16.97 -6.33
CA PHE A 99 -7.23 -16.70 -7.74
C PHE A 99 -6.64 -17.93 -8.44
N LEU A 100 -5.72 -18.65 -7.77
CA LEU A 100 -5.09 -19.85 -8.31
C LEU A 100 -6.05 -21.03 -8.43
N GLU A 101 -7.03 -21.13 -7.55
CA GLU A 101 -8.14 -22.10 -7.65
C GLU A 101 -9.16 -21.75 -8.75
N GLY A 102 -8.93 -20.68 -9.52
CA GLY A 102 -9.86 -20.21 -10.55
C GLY A 102 -11.09 -19.46 -10.02
N MET A 103 -11.14 -19.19 -8.71
CA MET A 103 -12.23 -18.45 -8.06
C MET A 103 -12.03 -16.93 -8.18
N PHE A 104 -12.00 -16.41 -9.41
CA PHE A 104 -11.63 -15.01 -9.71
C PHE A 104 -12.55 -13.97 -9.07
N SER A 105 -13.87 -14.19 -9.10
CA SER A 105 -14.85 -13.29 -8.47
C SER A 105 -14.62 -13.18 -6.96
N THR A 106 -14.37 -14.30 -6.28
CA THR A 106 -14.07 -14.36 -4.85
C THR A 106 -12.76 -13.65 -4.53
N ALA A 107 -11.71 -13.93 -5.32
CA ALA A 107 -10.42 -13.29 -5.16
C ALA A 107 -10.52 -11.75 -5.28
N LEU A 108 -11.25 -11.25 -6.29
CA LEU A 108 -11.51 -9.83 -6.50
C LEU A 108 -12.28 -9.20 -5.34
N LEU A 109 -13.37 -9.84 -4.91
CA LEU A 109 -14.22 -9.33 -3.82
C LEU A 109 -13.45 -9.25 -2.50
N ILE A 110 -12.67 -10.28 -2.15
CA ILE A 110 -11.85 -10.28 -0.94
C ILE A 110 -10.81 -9.15 -1.00
N ALA A 111 -10.10 -9.02 -2.12
CA ALA A 111 -9.04 -8.02 -2.27
C ALA A 111 -9.59 -6.60 -2.13
N VAL A 112 -10.66 -6.28 -2.87
CA VAL A 112 -11.24 -4.94 -2.88
C VAL A 112 -11.97 -4.63 -1.58
N CYS A 113 -12.83 -5.52 -1.08
CA CYS A 113 -13.60 -5.24 0.13
C CYS A 113 -12.69 -5.02 1.33
N ILE A 114 -11.69 -5.89 1.55
CA ILE A 114 -10.80 -5.74 2.70
C ILE A 114 -9.92 -4.50 2.56
N GLU A 115 -9.33 -4.23 1.38
CA GLU A 115 -8.51 -3.02 1.19
C GLU A 115 -9.32 -1.75 1.42
N LYS A 116 -10.54 -1.66 0.87
CA LYS A 116 -11.40 -0.48 1.00
C LYS A 116 -11.92 -0.28 2.42
N LEU A 117 -12.36 -1.35 3.09
CA LEU A 117 -12.78 -1.29 4.50
C LEU A 117 -11.60 -0.93 5.41
N TRP A 118 -10.44 -1.53 5.19
CA TRP A 118 -9.23 -1.22 5.94
C TRP A 118 -8.79 0.22 5.72
N ARG A 119 -8.83 0.72 4.48
CA ARG A 119 -8.50 2.11 4.16
C ARG A 119 -9.44 3.09 4.84
N TRP A 120 -10.73 2.78 4.87
CA TRP A 120 -11.72 3.60 5.57
C TRP A 120 -11.45 3.64 7.09
N GLY A 121 -11.23 2.48 7.70
CA GLY A 121 -11.03 2.35 9.14
C GLY A 121 -9.68 2.87 9.64
N SER A 122 -8.59 2.54 8.94
CA SER A 122 -7.22 2.93 9.32
C SER A 122 -7.00 4.45 9.30
N GLU A 123 -7.77 5.18 8.50
CA GLU A 123 -7.67 6.63 8.39
C GLU A 123 -8.07 7.34 9.69
N PHE A 124 -9.01 6.79 10.48
CA PHE A 124 -9.37 7.33 11.79
C PHE A 124 -8.22 7.29 12.80
N PHE A 125 -7.27 6.38 12.60
CA PHE A 125 -6.11 6.21 13.46
C PHE A 125 -4.86 6.92 12.96
N ARG A 126 -4.88 7.50 11.76
CA ARG A 126 -3.78 8.30 11.22
C ARG A 126 -3.80 9.72 11.77
N ALA A 127 -2.61 10.30 11.94
CA ALA A 127 -2.41 11.69 12.36
C ALA A 127 -1.83 12.59 11.25
N ASP A 128 -1.49 12.01 10.10
CA ASP A 128 -0.98 12.76 8.95
C ASP A 128 -2.12 13.60 8.33
N PHE A 129 -1.93 14.92 8.25
CA PHE A 129 -2.96 15.85 7.75
C PHE A 129 -3.21 15.63 6.25
N ARG A 130 -4.48 15.42 5.87
CA ARG A 130 -4.88 15.16 4.47
C ARG A 130 -6.06 16.01 3.96
N GLY A 131 -6.48 17.02 4.71
CA GLY A 131 -7.57 17.92 4.34
C GLY A 131 -8.41 18.36 5.53
N ILE A 132 -9.37 19.25 5.28
CA ILE A 132 -10.28 19.81 6.29
C ILE A 132 -11.53 18.92 6.35
N GLY A 133 -11.77 18.25 7.48
CA GLY A 133 -12.97 17.43 7.72
C GLY A 133 -12.72 16.19 8.58
N SER A 134 -13.77 15.67 9.23
CA SER A 134 -13.72 14.43 10.04
C SER A 134 -13.79 13.15 9.19
N ILE A 135 -14.37 13.24 7.99
CA ILE A 135 -14.40 12.19 6.97
C ILE A 135 -13.89 12.79 5.65
N SER A 136 -12.84 12.21 5.07
CA SER A 136 -12.25 12.68 3.81
C SER A 136 -13.01 12.16 2.59
N ALA A 137 -12.93 12.87 1.46
CA ALA A 137 -13.46 12.40 0.17
C ALA A 137 -12.92 11.00 -0.20
N TYR A 138 -11.69 10.68 0.21
CA TYR A 138 -11.07 9.36 0.00
C TYR A 138 -11.79 8.24 0.77
N GLN A 139 -12.33 8.52 1.95
CA GLN A 139 -13.07 7.53 2.74
C GLN A 139 -14.41 7.20 2.09
N TRP A 140 -15.13 8.21 1.60
CA TRP A 140 -16.35 7.99 0.82
C TRP A 140 -16.09 7.24 -0.48
N LEU A 141 -15.08 7.67 -1.25
CA LEU A 141 -14.69 6.97 -2.47
C LEU A 141 -14.33 5.50 -2.19
N SER A 142 -13.69 5.22 -1.05
CA SER A 142 -13.34 3.85 -0.67
C SER A 142 -14.60 3.00 -0.43
N LEU A 143 -15.59 3.53 0.29
CA LEU A 143 -16.85 2.82 0.52
C LEU A 143 -17.68 2.65 -0.75
N CYS A 144 -17.73 3.65 -1.63
CA CYS A 144 -18.46 3.57 -2.90
C CYS A 144 -17.86 2.55 -3.88
N ALA A 145 -16.56 2.24 -3.77
CA ALA A 145 -15.91 1.23 -4.60
C ALA A 145 -16.42 -0.20 -4.30
N ILE A 146 -16.92 -0.46 -3.10
CA ILE A 146 -17.44 -1.78 -2.70
C ILE A 146 -18.71 -2.14 -3.49
N PRO A 147 -19.82 -1.38 -3.43
CA PRO A 147 -21.02 -1.73 -4.21
C PRO A 147 -20.73 -1.73 -5.71
N LEU A 148 -19.82 -0.86 -6.19
CA LEU A 148 -19.40 -0.86 -7.59
C LEU A 148 -18.78 -2.21 -7.99
N VAL A 149 -17.86 -2.77 -7.19
CA VAL A 149 -17.23 -4.06 -7.54
C VAL A 149 -18.24 -5.21 -7.49
N PHE A 150 -19.21 -5.18 -6.57
CA PHE A 150 -20.31 -6.14 -6.55
C PHE A 150 -21.16 -6.04 -7.82
N CYS A 151 -21.54 -4.82 -8.23
CA CYS A 151 -22.26 -4.61 -9.49
C CYS A 151 -21.48 -5.14 -10.70
N ILE A 152 -20.16 -4.93 -10.75
CA ILE A 152 -19.29 -5.45 -11.81
C ILE A 152 -19.30 -6.98 -11.82
N VAL A 153 -19.12 -7.62 -10.67
CA VAL A 153 -19.10 -9.10 -10.57
C VAL A 153 -20.45 -9.70 -10.96
N LEU A 154 -21.57 -9.07 -10.55
CA LEU A 154 -22.92 -9.55 -10.85
C LEU A 154 -23.34 -9.32 -12.31
N SER A 155 -22.85 -8.24 -12.94
CA SER A 155 -23.17 -7.89 -14.33
C SER A 155 -22.23 -8.50 -15.37
N ALA A 156 -21.08 -9.03 -14.94
CA ALA A 156 -20.10 -9.61 -15.85
C ALA A 156 -20.63 -10.91 -16.50
N PRO A 157 -20.75 -10.96 -17.84
CA PRO A 157 -21.30 -12.12 -18.54
C PRO A 157 -20.40 -13.36 -18.46
N VAL A 158 -19.10 -13.17 -18.20
CA VAL A 158 -18.12 -14.24 -18.08
C VAL A 158 -17.30 -14.01 -16.82
N GLN A 159 -17.50 -14.88 -15.82
CA GLN A 159 -16.77 -14.85 -14.55
C GLN A 159 -15.42 -15.60 -14.61
N GLY A 160 -15.03 -16.10 -15.79
CA GLY A 160 -13.86 -16.97 -15.99
C GLY A 160 -14.21 -18.45 -16.12
N GLY A 161 -15.49 -18.79 -16.33
CA GLY A 161 -15.93 -20.17 -16.57
C GLY A 161 -15.17 -20.79 -17.75
N GLY A 162 -14.43 -21.87 -17.48
CA GLY A 162 -13.60 -22.59 -18.45
C GLY A 162 -12.08 -22.46 -18.22
N ILE A 163 -11.65 -21.54 -17.34
CA ILE A 163 -10.25 -21.46 -16.90
C ILE A 163 -10.14 -22.33 -15.64
N GLY A 164 -9.49 -23.50 -15.78
CA GLY A 164 -9.21 -24.39 -14.65
C GLY A 164 -8.22 -23.79 -13.64
N PRO A 165 -7.81 -24.57 -12.63
CA PRO A 165 -6.77 -24.14 -11.69
C PRO A 165 -5.54 -23.63 -12.44
N LEU A 166 -5.03 -22.48 -12.02
CA LEU A 166 -3.93 -21.82 -12.69
C LEU A 166 -2.59 -22.38 -12.19
N ASP A 167 -1.73 -22.71 -13.14
CA ASP A 167 -0.35 -23.09 -12.85
C ASP A 167 0.52 -21.84 -12.69
N ILE A 168 1.03 -21.64 -11.47
CA ILE A 168 1.96 -20.55 -11.13
C ILE A 168 3.22 -20.62 -12.01
N GLY A 169 3.70 -21.82 -12.36
CA GLY A 169 4.91 -22.01 -13.15
C GLY A 169 4.80 -21.40 -14.54
N VAL A 170 3.62 -21.47 -15.17
CA VAL A 170 3.36 -20.82 -16.45
C VAL A 170 3.42 -19.30 -16.31
N GLY A 171 2.85 -18.76 -15.23
CA GLY A 171 2.91 -17.32 -14.92
C GLY A 171 4.33 -16.81 -14.66
N LEU A 172 5.12 -17.54 -13.88
CA LEU A 172 6.51 -17.18 -13.58
C LEU A 172 7.40 -17.25 -14.84
N ASN A 173 7.20 -18.25 -15.69
CA ASN A 173 7.93 -18.34 -16.96
C ASN A 173 7.59 -17.18 -17.90
N ALA A 174 6.35 -16.69 -17.89
CA ALA A 174 5.97 -15.52 -18.68
C ALA A 174 6.69 -14.24 -18.21
N LEU A 175 6.89 -14.09 -16.89
CA LEU A 175 7.66 -12.98 -16.31
C LEU A 175 9.15 -13.04 -16.64
N TRP A 176 9.68 -14.23 -16.91
CA TRP A 176 11.08 -14.44 -17.30
C TRP A 176 11.39 -14.09 -18.76
N SER A 177 10.41 -13.54 -19.48
CA SER A 177 10.65 -13.05 -20.84
C SER A 177 11.53 -11.78 -20.80
N PRO A 178 12.55 -11.68 -21.66
CA PRO A 178 13.43 -10.51 -21.71
C PRO A 178 12.66 -9.19 -21.88
N GLN A 179 11.56 -9.21 -22.65
CA GLN A 179 10.72 -8.06 -22.90
C GLN A 179 10.02 -7.56 -21.63
N ALA A 180 9.47 -8.48 -20.82
CA ALA A 180 8.81 -8.12 -19.57
C ALA A 180 9.82 -7.55 -18.56
N LEU A 181 11.01 -8.16 -18.46
CA LEU A 181 12.07 -7.68 -17.56
C LEU A 181 12.55 -6.28 -17.95
N LEU A 182 12.90 -6.05 -19.21
CA LEU A 182 13.34 -4.74 -19.70
C LEU A 182 12.24 -3.67 -19.54
N PHE A 183 10.98 -4.03 -19.74
CA PHE A 183 9.86 -3.12 -19.53
C PHE A 183 9.71 -2.71 -18.07
N LEU A 184 9.74 -3.69 -17.15
CA LEU A 184 9.65 -3.44 -15.71
C LEU A 184 10.86 -2.63 -15.20
N GLU A 185 12.05 -2.93 -15.67
CA GLU A 185 13.28 -2.18 -15.36
C GLU A 185 13.20 -0.74 -15.88
N GLY A 186 12.67 -0.55 -17.10
CA GLY A 186 12.43 0.77 -17.67
C GLY A 186 11.45 1.60 -16.82
N ILE A 187 10.36 0.99 -16.34
CA ILE A 187 9.43 1.63 -15.39
C ILE A 187 10.14 2.00 -14.08
N ALA A 188 10.91 1.07 -13.52
CA ALA A 188 11.63 1.31 -12.28
C ALA A 188 12.64 2.46 -12.41
N LEU A 189 13.41 2.49 -13.51
CA LEU A 189 14.34 3.57 -13.82
C LEU A 189 13.62 4.91 -13.98
N ALA A 190 12.49 4.94 -14.71
CA ALA A 190 11.71 6.16 -14.87
C ALA A 190 11.17 6.69 -13.54
N ILE A 191 10.62 5.81 -12.70
CA ILE A 191 10.15 6.15 -11.35
C ILE A 191 11.33 6.65 -10.51
N PHE A 192 12.48 5.98 -10.53
CA PHE A 192 13.67 6.39 -9.79
C PHE A 192 14.19 7.77 -10.24
N LEU A 193 14.29 8.02 -11.53
CA LEU A 193 14.74 9.32 -12.06
C LEU A 193 13.77 10.45 -11.70
N TYR A 194 12.46 10.18 -11.73
CA TYR A 194 11.44 11.19 -11.42
C TYR A 194 11.26 11.44 -9.92
N THR A 195 11.25 10.37 -9.10
CA THR A 195 10.90 10.41 -7.67
C THR A 195 12.09 10.29 -6.72
N GLY A 196 13.24 9.81 -7.19
CA GLY A 196 14.42 9.53 -6.36
C GLY A 196 15.16 10.77 -5.89
N ARG A 197 14.81 11.97 -6.37
CA ARG A 197 15.35 13.24 -5.88
C ARG A 197 14.44 13.83 -4.82
N SER A 198 14.91 13.89 -3.57
CA SER A 198 14.18 14.53 -2.48
C SER A 198 14.01 16.03 -2.76
N ARG A 199 12.76 16.52 -2.68
CA ARG A 199 12.43 17.95 -2.79
C ARG A 199 12.37 18.66 -1.44
N VAL A 200 12.45 17.90 -0.34
CA VAL A 200 12.19 18.39 1.03
C VAL A 200 13.48 18.44 1.86
N THR A 201 14.44 17.56 1.58
CA THR A 201 15.70 17.50 2.32
C THR A 201 16.85 17.98 1.43
N GLY A 202 17.56 19.02 1.88
CA GLY A 202 18.82 19.44 1.29
C GLY A 202 20.04 18.92 2.06
N SER A 203 21.22 19.01 1.45
CA SER A 203 22.50 18.88 2.14
C SER A 203 23.33 20.13 1.89
N ARG A 204 24.10 20.57 2.90
CA ARG A 204 25.12 21.61 2.75
C ARG A 204 26.48 20.98 2.97
N LEU A 205 27.43 21.30 2.11
CA LEU A 205 28.82 20.90 2.24
C LEU A 205 29.62 22.17 2.62
N GLU A 206 30.11 22.22 3.85
CA GLU A 206 30.93 23.32 4.33
C GLU A 206 32.39 22.89 4.36
N ILE A 207 33.24 23.68 3.70
CA ILE A 207 34.70 23.55 3.73
C ILE A 207 35.20 24.70 4.59
N PHE A 208 35.92 24.39 5.66
CA PHE A 208 36.50 25.39 6.55
C PHE A 208 38.01 25.24 6.63
N VAL A 209 38.70 26.36 6.86
CA VAL A 209 40.15 26.42 6.98
C VAL A 209 40.52 26.18 8.44
N TYR A 210 41.48 25.27 8.67
CA TYR A 210 42.12 25.14 9.98
C TYR A 210 43.14 26.26 10.14
N SER A 211 42.73 27.34 10.80
CA SER A 211 43.57 28.50 11.13
C SER A 211 44.84 28.14 11.91
N ASP A 212 44.84 27.01 12.62
CA ASP A 212 45.97 26.54 13.42
C ASP A 212 47.05 25.81 12.59
N ARG A 213 46.83 25.68 11.27
CA ARG A 213 47.72 24.99 10.32
C ARG A 213 48.30 25.95 9.28
N ILE A 214 48.30 27.24 9.59
CA ILE A 214 48.91 28.33 8.81
C ILE A 214 50.14 28.82 9.57
#